data_AF-A0A4S8KJN4-F1
#
_entry.id   AF-A0A4S8KJN4-F1
#
_cell.length_a   1.000
_cell.length_b   1.000
_cell.length_c   1.000
_cell.angle_alpha   90.00
_cell.angle_beta   90.00
_cell.angle_gamma   90.00
#
_symmetry.space_group_name_H-M   'P 1'
#
loop_
_entity.id
_entity.type
_entity.pdbx_description
1 polymer ?
#
loop_
_entity_poly.entity_id
_entity_poly.type
_entity_poly.pdbx_seq_one_letter_code
_entity_poly.pdbx_strand_id
1 'polypeptide(L)'
;KYPLAMVAKALEVFGDQWILGYDIGCCFIRTIVASSLGPKFQEKKCRTCVNAFHGYTPNIICQQHNHPLKNKGVAMTTTRNETLERVFSSSNQLASITRYMNAYRRRVFIDIYFCQWDREKYQNLARTIHNNYVQALDIIEDDDEAVQTMLKELQLTEKDLETYFEDEVNHFRDLGTELEEDVHAVAYV
;
A
#
# COMPACT_ATOMS: atom_id res chain seq x y z
N LYS A 1 0.36 19.45 3.95
CA LYS A 1 0.00 19.75 5.37
C LYS A 1 -0.83 18.62 6.00
N TYR A 2 -1.91 18.14 5.37
CA TYR A 2 -2.77 17.09 5.94
C TYR A 2 -2.11 15.70 6.10
N PRO A 3 -1.37 15.17 5.10
CA PRO A 3 -0.77 13.84 5.24
C PRO A 3 0.26 13.75 6.38
N LEU A 4 1.08 14.79 6.56
CA LEU A 4 2.04 14.85 7.68
C LEU A 4 1.35 14.91 9.04
N ALA A 5 0.20 15.59 9.15
CA ALA A 5 -0.58 15.59 10.39
C ALA A 5 -1.14 14.20 10.71
N MET A 6 -1.57 13.45 9.68
CA MET A 6 -1.99 12.05 9.86
C MET A 6 -0.83 11.17 10.32
N VAL A 7 0.37 11.32 9.74
CA VAL A 7 1.57 10.59 10.19
C VAL A 7 1.93 10.96 11.62
N ALA A 8 1.88 12.25 11.98
CA ALA A 8 2.13 12.68 13.35
C ALA A 8 1.17 11.98 14.34
N LYS A 9 -0.13 11.92 14.00
CA LYS A 9 -1.10 11.24 14.84
C LYS A 9 -0.88 9.72 14.90
N ALA A 10 -0.57 9.11 13.76
CA ALA A 10 -0.24 7.68 13.69
C ALA A 10 0.99 7.33 14.56
N LEU A 11 2.02 8.18 14.60
CA LEU A 11 3.19 8.00 15.45
C LEU A 11 2.92 8.16 16.95
N GLU A 12 1.79 8.75 17.33
CA GLU A 12 1.32 8.82 18.74
C GLU A 12 0.46 7.61 19.12
N VAL A 13 -0.38 7.15 18.19
CA VAL A 13 -1.43 6.16 18.48
C VAL A 13 -0.96 4.73 18.22
N PHE A 14 -0.19 4.51 17.15
CA PHE A 14 0.26 3.17 16.77
C PHE A 14 1.58 2.80 17.43
N GLY A 15 1.77 1.48 17.58
CA GLY A 15 3.02 0.89 18.04
C GLY A 15 4.17 1.07 17.06
N ASP A 16 5.18 0.21 17.15
CA ASP A 16 6.32 0.27 16.25
C ASP A 16 6.04 -0.55 14.98
N GLN A 17 6.84 -0.32 13.94
CA GLN A 17 6.85 -1.09 12.68
C GLN A 17 5.55 -1.06 11.86
N TRP A 18 4.66 -0.08 12.08
CA TRP A 18 3.49 0.10 11.22
C TRP A 18 3.87 0.61 9.83
N ILE A 19 2.99 0.34 8.86
CA ILE A 19 3.24 0.60 7.45
C ILE A 19 2.18 1.56 6.91
N LEU A 20 2.62 2.66 6.31
CA LEU A 20 1.75 3.64 5.68
C LEU A 20 1.48 3.26 4.23
N GLY A 21 0.27 2.77 3.95
CA GLY A 21 -0.23 2.64 2.58
C GLY A 21 -0.60 4.01 2.00
N TYR A 22 0.08 4.44 0.94
CA TYR A 22 -0.25 5.68 0.24
C TYR A 22 0.21 5.62 -1.22
N ASP A 23 -0.61 6.10 -2.15
CA ASP A 23 -0.30 6.03 -3.59
C ASP A 23 1.02 6.68 -3.93
N ILE A 24 1.34 7.81 -3.30
CA ILE A 24 2.63 8.49 -3.48
C ILE A 24 3.63 8.17 -2.37
N GLY A 25 3.46 7.04 -1.67
CA GLY A 25 4.27 6.64 -0.51
C GLY A 25 5.77 6.70 -0.77
N CYS A 26 6.19 6.31 -1.97
CA CYS A 26 7.58 6.33 -2.44
C CYS A 26 8.23 7.72 -2.45
N CYS A 27 7.49 8.76 -2.84
CA CYS A 27 7.95 10.14 -2.79
C CYS A 27 7.67 10.75 -1.41
N PHE A 28 6.58 10.35 -0.78
CA PHE A 28 6.12 10.90 0.48
C PHE A 28 7.05 10.53 1.65
N ILE A 29 7.68 9.34 1.62
CA ILE A 29 8.68 8.97 2.63
C ILE A 29 9.83 10.00 2.71
N ARG A 30 10.30 10.53 1.58
CA ARG A 30 11.32 11.58 1.55
C ARG A 30 10.85 12.84 2.27
N THR A 31 9.57 13.17 2.10
CA THR A 31 8.94 14.31 2.78
C THR A 31 8.82 14.07 4.28
N ILE A 32 8.45 12.85 4.72
CA ILE A 32 8.39 12.49 6.14
C ILE A 32 9.78 12.59 6.77
N VAL A 33 10.79 11.98 6.15
CA VAL A 33 12.17 11.94 6.66
C VAL A 33 12.78 13.34 6.75
N ALA A 34 12.52 14.22 5.77
CA ALA A 34 13.00 15.59 5.79
C ALA A 34 12.23 16.51 6.78
N SER A 35 11.13 16.02 7.37
CA SER A 35 10.34 16.78 8.33
C SER A 35 10.78 16.53 9.77
N SER A 36 10.22 17.29 10.71
CA SER A 36 10.42 17.06 12.15
C SER A 36 9.94 15.69 12.65
N LEU A 37 9.16 14.96 11.85
CA LEU A 37 8.70 13.60 12.16
C LEU A 37 9.72 12.52 11.80
N GLY A 38 10.72 12.84 10.97
CA GLY A 38 11.70 11.89 10.43
C GLY A 38 12.40 11.05 11.51
N PRO A 39 12.98 11.64 12.56
CA PRO A 39 13.66 10.89 13.61
C PRO A 39 12.75 9.86 14.29
N LYS A 40 11.53 10.27 14.66
CA LYS A 40 10.55 9.40 15.33
C LYS A 40 10.02 8.31 14.39
N PHE A 41 9.84 8.63 13.11
CA PHE A 41 9.41 7.67 12.09
C PHE A 41 10.46 6.57 11.87
N GLN A 42 11.74 6.94 11.87
CA GLN A 42 12.86 6.01 11.75
C GLN A 42 13.08 5.20 13.04
N GLU A 43 13.00 5.84 14.21
CA GLU A 43 13.09 5.18 15.52
C GLU A 43 12.07 4.05 15.65
N LYS A 44 10.81 4.35 15.28
CA LYS A 44 9.71 3.37 15.26
C LYS A 44 9.81 2.36 14.12
N LYS A 45 10.83 2.42 13.26
CA LYS A 45 11.04 1.54 12.10
C LYS A 45 9.80 1.47 11.17
N CYS A 46 9.10 2.60 11.03
CA CYS A 46 7.94 2.71 10.17
C CYS A 46 8.36 2.67 8.70
N ARG A 47 7.48 2.15 7.84
CA ARG A 47 7.72 2.06 6.38
C ARG A 47 6.55 2.63 5.60
N THR A 48 6.79 2.98 4.34
CA THR A 48 5.73 3.33 3.39
C THR A 48 5.53 2.19 2.41
N CYS A 49 4.31 2.01 1.94
CA CYS A 49 3.95 1.05 0.91
C CYS A 49 3.07 1.76 -0.13
N VAL A 50 3.26 1.44 -1.40
CA VAL A 50 2.40 1.93 -2.49
C VAL A 50 1.32 0.90 -2.82
N ASN A 51 0.26 1.28 -3.52
CA ASN A 51 -0.70 0.31 -4.05
C ASN A 51 -0.03 -0.60 -5.11
N ALA A 52 -0.51 -1.83 -5.29
CA ALA A 52 -0.04 -2.74 -6.34
C ALA A 52 -0.25 -2.15 -7.75
N PHE A 53 -1.29 -1.33 -7.92
CA PHE A 53 -1.57 -0.59 -9.16
C PHE A 53 -0.88 0.77 -9.24
N HIS A 54 -0.04 1.14 -8.26
CA HIS A 54 0.87 2.27 -8.44
C HIS A 54 1.82 1.88 -9.57
N GLY A 55 1.45 2.31 -10.79
CA GLY A 55 1.69 1.58 -12.03
C GLY A 55 3.11 1.09 -12.21
N TYR A 56 3.32 0.13 -13.10
CA TYR A 56 4.67 -0.23 -13.56
C TYR A 56 5.38 0.94 -14.27
N THR A 57 4.65 2.03 -14.53
CA THR A 57 5.05 3.19 -15.32
C THR A 57 5.91 4.25 -14.60
N PRO A 58 5.71 4.62 -13.31
CA PRO A 58 6.41 5.77 -12.75
C PRO A 58 7.88 5.51 -12.43
N ASN A 59 8.27 4.29 -12.03
CA ASN A 59 9.67 3.86 -11.87
C ASN A 59 9.72 2.40 -11.37
N ILE A 60 10.40 1.49 -12.07
CA ILE A 60 10.58 0.11 -11.59
C ILE A 60 11.31 0.07 -10.24
N ILE A 61 12.34 0.91 -10.04
CA ILE A 61 13.10 1.03 -8.78
C ILE A 61 12.18 1.40 -7.61
N CYS A 62 11.14 2.19 -7.84
CA CYS A 62 10.18 2.55 -6.81
C CYS A 62 9.38 1.33 -6.31
N GLN A 63 8.90 0.49 -7.23
CA GLN A 63 8.19 -0.74 -6.89
C GLN A 63 9.11 -1.72 -6.16
N GLN A 64 10.36 -1.82 -6.59
CA GLN A 64 11.36 -2.69 -5.99
C GLN A 64 11.56 -2.44 -4.47
N HIS A 65 11.22 -1.27 -3.96
CA HIS A 65 11.33 -0.95 -2.53
C HIS A 65 9.98 -0.85 -1.81
N ASN A 66 8.94 -0.36 -2.49
CA ASN A 66 7.68 0.01 -1.87
C ASN A 66 6.51 -0.92 -2.24
N HIS A 67 6.71 -1.90 -3.12
CA HIS A 67 5.64 -2.78 -3.57
C HIS A 67 5.15 -3.68 -2.42
N PRO A 68 3.83 -3.93 -2.31
CA PRO A 68 3.27 -4.73 -1.23
C PRO A 68 3.80 -6.17 -1.14
N LEU A 69 4.11 -6.80 -2.28
CA LEU A 69 4.70 -8.16 -2.30
C LEU A 69 6.11 -8.20 -1.70
N LYS A 70 6.87 -7.11 -1.83
CA LYS A 70 8.22 -7.02 -1.25
C LYS A 70 8.19 -6.65 0.23
N ASN A 71 7.17 -5.90 0.65
CA ASN A 71 7.01 -5.53 2.04
C ASN A 71 6.38 -6.68 2.85
N LYS A 72 7.24 -7.51 3.47
CA LYS A 72 6.82 -8.55 4.44
C LYS A 72 5.84 -7.96 5.46
N GLY A 73 4.67 -8.60 5.58
CA GLY A 73 3.56 -8.17 6.45
C GLY A 73 2.49 -7.30 5.79
N VAL A 74 2.66 -6.87 4.53
CA VAL A 74 1.67 -6.04 3.82
C VAL A 74 0.82 -6.84 2.84
N ALA A 75 1.39 -7.90 2.23
CA ALA A 75 0.84 -8.59 1.07
C ALA A 75 -0.65 -8.95 1.18
N MET A 76 -1.12 -9.42 2.35
CA MET A 76 -2.53 -9.79 2.56
C MET A 76 -3.46 -8.60 2.89
N THR A 77 -2.90 -7.50 3.37
CA THR A 77 -3.64 -6.23 3.60
C THR A 77 -3.63 -5.35 2.34
N THR A 78 -2.83 -5.68 1.33
CA THR A 78 -2.69 -4.92 0.06
C THR A 78 -4.04 -4.60 -0.60
N THR A 79 -4.99 -5.54 -0.57
CA THR A 79 -6.36 -5.35 -1.08
C THR A 79 -7.15 -4.25 -0.35
N ARG A 80 -6.57 -3.61 0.67
CA ARG A 80 -7.17 -2.51 1.44
C ARG A 80 -6.40 -1.20 1.38
N ASN A 81 -5.28 -1.11 0.65
CA ASN A 81 -4.69 0.19 0.37
C ASN A 81 -5.60 1.08 -0.50
N GLU A 82 -6.66 0.52 -1.08
CA GLU A 82 -7.72 1.24 -1.81
C GLU A 82 -8.93 1.65 -0.94
N THR A 83 -8.79 1.64 0.39
CA THR A 83 -9.91 1.97 1.28
C THR A 83 -10.37 3.42 1.05
N LEU A 84 -9.46 4.33 0.71
CA LEU A 84 -9.81 5.72 0.46
C LEU A 84 -10.65 5.89 -0.82
N GLU A 85 -10.30 5.26 -1.95
CA GLU A 85 -11.14 5.35 -3.15
C GLU A 85 -12.53 4.78 -2.91
N ARG A 86 -12.61 3.63 -2.20
CA ARG A 86 -13.90 3.01 -1.88
C ARG A 86 -14.76 3.89 -0.99
N VAL A 87 -14.16 4.56 -0.01
CA VAL A 87 -14.83 5.51 0.88
C VAL A 87 -15.33 6.73 0.13
N PHE A 88 -14.49 7.33 -0.70
CA PHE A 88 -14.89 8.51 -1.47
C PHE A 88 -15.94 8.14 -2.51
N SER A 89 -15.81 6.98 -3.15
CA SER A 89 -16.82 6.44 -4.05
C SER A 89 -18.16 6.23 -3.35
N SER A 90 -18.18 5.59 -2.17
CA SER A 90 -19.42 5.40 -1.41
C SER A 90 -20.01 6.72 -0.90
N SER A 91 -19.17 7.72 -0.59
CA SER A 91 -19.63 9.03 -0.14
C SER A 91 -20.42 9.80 -1.20
N ASN A 92 -20.31 9.43 -2.47
CA ASN A 92 -21.11 10.02 -3.55
C ASN A 92 -22.63 9.80 -3.35
N GLN A 93 -23.03 8.82 -2.54
CA GLN A 93 -24.43 8.63 -2.15
C GLN A 93 -25.01 9.86 -1.42
N LEU A 94 -24.16 10.66 -0.75
CA LEU A 94 -24.58 11.91 -0.12
C LEU A 94 -24.88 13.03 -1.12
N ALA A 95 -24.42 12.91 -2.37
CA ALA A 95 -24.52 14.00 -3.34
C ALA A 95 -25.98 14.34 -3.69
N SER A 96 -26.86 13.35 -3.78
CA SER A 96 -28.29 13.56 -4.05
C SER A 96 -28.99 14.21 -2.85
N ILE A 97 -28.67 13.74 -1.63
CA ILE A 97 -29.29 14.19 -0.38
C ILE A 97 -28.86 15.62 -0.04
N THR A 98 -27.58 15.94 -0.24
CA THR A 98 -27.00 17.24 0.17
C THR A 98 -27.16 18.35 -0.88
N ARG A 99 -27.62 18.05 -2.09
CA ARG A 99 -27.68 18.98 -3.24
C ARG A 99 -28.43 20.28 -2.94
N TYR A 100 -29.57 20.18 -2.25
CA TYR A 100 -30.45 21.32 -1.96
C TYR A 100 -30.40 21.75 -0.49
N MET A 101 -29.45 21.23 0.28
CA MET A 101 -29.29 21.57 1.69
C MET A 101 -28.49 22.86 1.85
N ASN A 102 -28.79 23.61 2.91
CA ASN A 102 -27.92 24.71 3.32
C ASN A 102 -26.52 24.18 3.77
N ALA A 103 -25.54 25.08 3.82
CA ALA A 103 -24.16 24.72 4.13
C ALA A 103 -23.99 24.03 5.49
N TYR A 104 -24.78 24.43 6.50
CA TYR A 104 -24.75 23.82 7.83
C TYR A 104 -25.22 22.37 7.78
N ARG A 105 -26.40 22.10 7.21
CA ARG A 105 -26.97 20.75 7.08
C ARG A 105 -26.07 19.85 6.25
N ARG A 106 -25.49 20.36 5.15
CA ARG A 106 -24.54 19.59 4.34
C ARG A 106 -23.36 19.10 5.18
N ARG A 107 -22.77 19.96 6.02
CA ARG A 107 -21.66 19.57 6.92
C ARG A 107 -22.08 18.51 7.94
N VAL A 108 -23.24 18.68 8.56
CA VAL A 108 -23.79 17.72 9.54
C VAL A 108 -24.03 16.35 8.89
N PHE A 109 -24.60 16.30 7.68
CA PHE A 109 -24.83 15.02 7.00
C PHE A 109 -23.54 14.33 6.57
N ILE A 110 -22.53 15.09 6.13
CA ILE A 110 -21.19 14.55 5.83
C ILE A 110 -20.56 13.97 7.10
N ASP A 111 -20.62 14.69 8.22
CA ASP A 111 -20.07 14.25 9.50
C ASP A 111 -20.73 12.95 10.00
N ILE A 112 -22.07 12.91 9.99
CA ILE A 112 -22.84 11.72 10.37
C ILE A 112 -22.48 10.52 9.50
N TYR A 113 -22.34 10.73 8.18
CA TYR A 113 -21.96 9.66 7.27
C TYR A 113 -20.61 9.05 7.62
N PHE A 114 -19.58 9.88 7.85
CA PHE A 114 -18.26 9.39 8.22
C PHE A 114 -18.23 8.76 9.61
N CYS A 115 -19.00 9.29 10.58
CA CYS A 115 -19.17 8.66 11.89
C CYS A 115 -19.81 7.27 11.78
N GLN A 116 -20.84 7.12 10.95
CA GLN A 116 -21.49 5.84 10.71
C GLN A 116 -20.55 4.86 10.02
N TRP A 117 -19.88 5.31 8.96
CA TRP A 117 -18.90 4.51 8.25
C TRP A 117 -17.78 4.00 9.19
N ASP A 118 -17.25 4.87 10.04
CA ASP A 118 -16.21 4.52 11.01
C ASP A 118 -16.68 3.42 11.98
N ARG A 119 -17.87 3.60 12.56
CA ARG A 119 -18.50 2.60 13.45
C ARG A 119 -18.67 1.25 12.77
N GLU A 120 -19.14 1.23 11.52
CA GLU A 120 -19.29 0.00 10.74
C GLU A 120 -17.94 -0.68 10.48
N LYS A 121 -16.86 0.09 10.24
CA LYS A 121 -15.53 -0.49 10.07
C LYS A 121 -15.00 -1.09 11.36
N TYR A 122 -15.17 -0.39 12.49
CA TYR A 122 -14.80 -0.94 13.80
C TYR A 122 -15.58 -2.21 14.14
N GLN A 123 -16.89 -2.25 13.89
CA GLN A 123 -17.70 -3.47 14.10
C GLN A 123 -17.25 -4.64 13.23
N ASN A 124 -16.82 -4.36 11.99
CA ASN A 124 -16.36 -5.38 11.05
C ASN A 124 -14.88 -5.73 11.15
N LEU A 125 -14.13 -5.08 12.06
CA LEU A 125 -12.69 -5.23 12.18
C LEU A 125 -12.30 -6.65 12.62
N ALA A 126 -12.98 -7.20 13.63
CA ALA A 126 -12.68 -8.54 14.12
C ALA A 126 -12.92 -9.61 13.04
N ARG A 127 -14.07 -9.54 12.36
CA ARG A 127 -14.40 -10.44 11.25
C ARG A 127 -13.42 -10.33 10.09
N THR A 128 -13.01 -9.10 9.77
CA THR A 128 -11.95 -8.84 8.79
C THR A 128 -10.67 -9.59 9.16
N ILE A 129 -10.18 -9.41 10.39
CA ILE A 129 -8.88 -9.95 10.80
C ILE A 129 -8.94 -11.47 10.82
N HIS A 130 -10.04 -12.03 11.31
CA HIS A 130 -10.28 -13.46 11.32
C HIS A 130 -10.28 -14.05 9.90
N ASN A 131 -11.03 -13.46 8.97
CA ASN A 131 -11.09 -13.96 7.59
C ASN A 131 -9.72 -13.86 6.89
N ASN A 132 -8.97 -12.79 7.15
CA ASN A 132 -7.61 -12.65 6.64
C ASN A 132 -6.69 -13.73 7.20
N TYR A 133 -6.81 -14.05 8.50
CA TYR A 133 -6.01 -15.10 9.11
C TYR A 133 -6.32 -16.48 8.52
N VAL A 134 -7.60 -16.83 8.36
CA VAL A 134 -8.01 -18.09 7.74
C VAL A 134 -7.50 -18.18 6.31
N GLN A 135 -7.69 -17.13 5.51
CA GLN A 135 -7.16 -17.08 4.15
C GLN A 135 -5.63 -17.25 4.11
N ALA A 136 -4.90 -16.78 5.12
CA ALA A 136 -3.45 -16.93 5.19
C ALA A 136 -3.08 -18.40 5.39
N LEU A 137 -3.80 -19.09 6.26
CA LEU A 137 -3.61 -20.52 6.51
C LEU A 137 -3.95 -21.33 5.27
N ASP A 138 -5.07 -21.04 4.62
CA ASP A 138 -5.50 -21.75 3.40
C ASP A 138 -4.45 -21.59 2.29
N ILE A 139 -3.92 -20.38 2.07
CA ILE A 139 -2.84 -20.14 1.09
C ILE A 139 -1.58 -20.93 1.45
N ILE A 140 -1.20 -20.97 2.73
CA ILE A 140 -0.02 -21.74 3.16
C ILE A 140 -0.25 -23.24 2.95
N GLU A 141 -1.45 -23.75 3.21
CA GLU A 141 -1.77 -25.17 3.04
C GLU A 141 -1.84 -25.56 1.56
N ASP A 142 -2.50 -24.76 0.74
CA ASP A 142 -2.76 -25.06 -0.68
C ASP A 142 -1.55 -24.78 -1.58
N ASP A 143 -0.85 -23.66 -1.37
CA ASP A 143 0.22 -23.23 -2.29
C ASP A 143 1.61 -23.78 -1.91
N ASP A 144 1.84 -24.24 -0.67
CA ASP A 144 3.17 -24.73 -0.25
C ASP A 144 3.61 -25.94 -1.06
N GLU A 145 2.73 -26.93 -1.30
CA GLU A 145 3.09 -28.10 -2.09
C GLU A 145 3.47 -27.72 -3.54
N ALA A 146 2.72 -26.80 -4.14
CA ALA A 146 3.00 -26.30 -5.49
C ALA A 146 4.34 -25.56 -5.55
N VAL A 147 4.62 -24.69 -4.58
CA VAL A 147 5.88 -23.95 -4.49
C VAL A 147 7.06 -24.90 -4.26
N GLN A 148 6.95 -25.86 -3.35
CA GLN A 148 8.02 -26.83 -3.07
C GLN A 148 8.29 -27.74 -4.27
N THR A 149 7.25 -28.11 -5.04
CA THR A 149 7.42 -28.88 -6.27
C THR A 149 8.17 -28.08 -7.33
N MET A 150 7.76 -26.84 -7.57
CA MET A 150 8.43 -25.93 -8.51
C MET A 150 9.90 -25.66 -8.12
N LEU A 151 10.18 -25.45 -6.83
CA LEU A 151 11.54 -25.27 -6.32
C LEU A 151 12.42 -26.50 -6.60
N LYS A 152 11.89 -27.71 -6.39
CA LYS A 152 12.62 -28.96 -6.70
C LYS A 152 12.88 -29.12 -8.20
N GLU A 153 11.89 -28.83 -9.05
CA GLU A 153 12.03 -28.93 -10.50
C GLU A 153 13.09 -27.96 -11.04
N LEU A 154 13.10 -26.73 -10.52
CA LEU A 154 14.07 -25.70 -10.91
C LEU A 154 15.42 -25.83 -10.20
N GLN A 155 15.57 -26.78 -9.27
CA GLN A 155 16.74 -26.96 -8.42
C GLN A 155 17.10 -25.70 -7.61
N LEU A 156 16.09 -24.98 -7.16
CA LEU A 156 16.20 -23.74 -6.40
C LEU A 156 15.81 -23.94 -4.95
N THR A 157 16.29 -23.05 -4.10
CA THR A 157 15.92 -22.93 -2.69
C THR A 157 15.14 -21.64 -2.46
N GLU A 158 14.42 -21.57 -1.33
CA GLU A 158 13.72 -20.33 -0.93
C GLU A 158 14.69 -19.14 -0.78
N LYS A 159 15.95 -19.38 -0.42
CA LYS A 159 16.98 -18.34 -0.33
C LYS A 159 17.36 -17.77 -1.69
N ASP A 160 17.29 -18.58 -2.74
CA ASP A 160 17.57 -18.12 -4.10
C ASP A 160 16.47 -17.15 -4.55
N LEU A 161 15.22 -17.35 -4.10
CA LEU A 161 14.13 -16.39 -4.36
C LEU A 161 14.39 -15.04 -3.70
N GLU A 162 14.88 -15.01 -2.45
CA GLU A 162 15.27 -13.76 -1.79
C GLU A 162 16.42 -13.08 -2.54
N THR A 163 17.38 -13.87 -3.03
CA THR A 163 18.51 -13.38 -3.83
C THR A 163 18.06 -12.79 -5.16
N TYR A 164 17.10 -13.42 -5.86
CA TYR A 164 16.55 -12.88 -7.10
C TYR A 164 15.92 -11.50 -6.93
N PHE A 165 15.27 -11.25 -5.79
CA PHE A 165 14.75 -9.91 -5.51
C PHE A 165 15.87 -8.88 -5.32
N GLU A 166 17.00 -9.26 -4.73
CA GLU A 166 18.16 -8.37 -4.59
C GLU A 166 18.87 -8.14 -5.92
N ASP A 167 19.03 -9.18 -6.72
CA ASP A 167 19.61 -9.13 -8.07
C ASP A 167 18.78 -8.25 -9.00
N GLU A 168 17.46 -8.38 -8.94
CA GLU A 168 16.51 -7.53 -9.68
C GLU A 168 16.69 -6.05 -9.30
N VAL A 169 16.79 -5.74 -7.99
CA VAL A 169 17.03 -4.37 -7.50
C VAL A 169 18.37 -3.82 -8.02
N ASN A 170 19.42 -4.64 -7.99
CA ASN A 170 20.76 -4.24 -8.43
C ASN A 170 20.81 -4.04 -9.95
N HIS A 171 20.22 -4.96 -10.72
CA HIS A 171 20.13 -4.86 -12.17
C HIS A 171 19.44 -3.57 -12.62
N PHE A 172 18.30 -3.23 -12.00
CA PHE A 172 17.58 -1.99 -12.33
C PHE A 172 18.22 -0.71 -11.79
N ARG A 173 19.13 -0.82 -10.81
CA ARG A 173 19.94 0.33 -10.35
C ARG A 173 21.01 0.68 -11.37
N ASP A 174 21.61 -0.33 -12.00
CA ASP A 174 22.70 -0.19 -12.95
C ASP A 174 22.21 0.01 -14.39
N LEU A 175 20.92 -0.27 -14.66
CA LEU A 175 20.27 0.10 -15.92
C LEU A 175 20.31 1.62 -16.08
N GLY A 176 21.10 2.08 -17.05
CA GLY A 176 21.11 3.47 -17.48
C GLY A 176 19.79 3.90 -18.11
N THR A 177 19.73 5.13 -18.60
CA THR A 177 18.59 5.61 -19.39
C THR A 177 18.50 4.80 -20.69
N GLU A 178 17.30 4.36 -21.07
CA GLU A 178 17.07 3.67 -22.35
C GLU A 178 17.66 4.48 -23.51
N LEU A 179 18.22 3.80 -24.50
CA LEU A 179 18.74 4.44 -25.70
C LEU A 179 17.60 5.16 -26.43
N GLU A 180 17.87 6.31 -27.04
CA GLU A 180 16.84 7.11 -27.73
C GLU A 180 16.09 6.29 -28.82
N GLU A 181 16.75 5.30 -29.41
CA GLU A 181 16.16 4.37 -30.40
C GLU A 181 15.08 3.47 -29.78
N ASP A 182 15.28 2.96 -28.56
CA ASP A 182 14.32 2.09 -27.87
C ASP A 182 13.09 2.88 -27.42
N VAL A 183 13.29 4.12 -26.95
CA VAL A 183 12.19 5.02 -26.57
C VAL A 183 11.34 5.37 -27.79
N HIS A 184 11.95 5.55 -28.96
CA HIS A 184 11.23 5.78 -30.22
C HIS A 184 10.45 4.54 -30.69
N ALA A 185 10.97 3.33 -30.50
CA ALA A 185 10.26 2.11 -30.86
C ALA A 185 9.00 1.88 -30.00
N VAL A 186 9.05 2.23 -28.70
CA VAL A 186 7.92 2.06 -27.77
C VAL A 186 6.84 3.15 -27.94
N ALA A 187 7.22 4.37 -28.30
CA ALA A 187 6.27 5.48 -28.48
C ALA A 187 5.43 5.40 -29.77
N TYR A 188 5.78 4.51 -30.71
CA TYR A 188 5.14 4.36 -32.02
C TYR A 188 4.51 2.96 -32.23
N VAL A 189 3.94 2.37 -31.18
CA VAL A 189 3.02 1.21 -31.27
C VAL A 189 1.59 1.64 -30.98
#